data_AF-A0A2V9GRG0-F1
#
_entry.id   AF-A0A2V9GRG0-F1
#
_cell.length_a   1.000
_cell.length_b   1.000
_cell.length_c   1.000
_cell.angle_alpha   90.00
_cell.angle_beta   90.00
_cell.angle_gamma   90.00
#
_symmetry.space_group_name_H-M   'P 1'
#
loop_
_entity.id
_entity.type
_entity.pdbx_description
1 polymer ?
#
loop_
_entity_poly.entity_id
_entity_poly.type
_entity_poly.pdbx_seq_one_letter_code
_entity_poly.pdbx_strand_id
1 'polypeptide(L)'
;MAVDATLEKPLPNNLDAERSVLGAILLDNNALNPAIEHLRPEDFFLEQHRRVFTQMIALGEGQQAIDLVTLTEELNRKGDLEASGGAPYLASLADGMPKVSNIEHYARIVKEKAMLRNLIHTTHNIQQRAFEGEDGADAILDNAESSIFALAEDRVRAGLIPVKDIVRDNFERLERIFREGKSITGIATGYTELDKLTSGLQPSELLILAARPSQGKTALALNLMENIAIRGGHPVAMFSLEMSKESLLQ
;
A
#
# COMPACT_ATOMS: atom_id res chain seq x y z
N MET A 1 7.34 33.82 -21.36
CA MET A 1 8.29 33.45 -20.29
C MET A 1 7.55 33.52 -18.96
N ALA A 2 6.82 32.47 -18.60
CA ALA A 2 6.37 32.28 -17.23
C ALA A 2 7.54 31.57 -16.53
N VAL A 3 8.30 32.33 -15.75
CA VAL A 3 9.37 31.76 -14.93
C VAL A 3 8.71 30.93 -13.84
N ASP A 4 9.24 29.73 -13.68
CA ASP A 4 8.75 28.56 -12.97
C ASP A 4 8.51 28.81 -11.46
N ALA A 5 7.28 29.22 -11.10
CA ALA A 5 6.87 29.43 -9.70
C ALA A 5 6.77 28.12 -8.89
N THR A 6 6.95 26.97 -9.53
CA THR A 6 6.89 25.64 -8.91
C THR A 6 8.18 25.29 -8.16
N LEU A 7 9.31 25.90 -8.53
CA LEU A 7 10.63 25.63 -7.94
C LEU A 7 10.91 26.38 -6.63
N GLU A 8 10.08 27.36 -6.23
CA GLU A 8 10.27 28.12 -4.97
C GLU A 8 9.60 27.47 -3.75
N LYS A 9 8.73 26.47 -3.94
CA LYS A 9 8.06 25.82 -2.81
C LYS A 9 8.93 24.72 -2.21
N PRO A 10 9.16 24.71 -0.89
CA PRO A 10 9.85 23.60 -0.25
C PRO A 10 9.05 22.31 -0.46
N LEU A 11 9.76 21.19 -0.58
CA LEU A 11 9.15 19.87 -0.69
C LEU A 11 8.15 19.63 0.46
N PRO A 12 7.02 18.93 0.21
CA PRO A 12 6.03 18.65 1.23
C PRO A 12 6.64 18.01 2.49
N ASN A 13 6.47 18.68 3.63
CA ASN A 13 6.98 18.22 4.92
C ASN A 13 6.05 18.68 6.05
N ASN A 14 6.21 18.08 7.23
CA ASN A 14 5.61 18.57 8.47
C ASN A 14 6.55 18.25 9.63
N LEU A 15 7.44 19.19 9.94
CA LEU A 15 8.48 19.01 10.95
C LEU A 15 7.90 18.83 12.36
N ASP A 16 6.76 19.45 12.65
CA ASP A 16 6.10 19.32 13.95
C ASP A 16 5.52 17.92 14.15
N ALA A 17 4.94 17.33 13.11
CA ALA A 17 4.48 15.94 13.14
C ALA A 17 5.65 14.97 13.29
N GLU A 18 6.76 15.19 12.57
CA GLU A 18 7.97 14.37 12.72
C GLU A 18 8.54 14.42 14.14
N ARG A 19 8.68 15.63 14.72
CA ARG A 19 9.11 15.81 16.12
C ARG A 19 8.14 15.14 17.09
N SER A 20 6.84 15.23 16.84
CA SER A 20 5.81 14.60 17.68
C SER A 20 5.93 13.08 17.67
N VAL A 21 6.26 12.46 16.52
CA VAL A 21 6.50 11.01 16.42
C VAL A 21 7.72 10.60 17.25
N LEU A 22 8.86 11.27 17.06
CA LEU A 22 10.10 10.93 17.77
C LEU A 22 10.00 11.19 19.28
N GLY A 23 9.43 12.34 19.66
CA GLY A 23 9.22 12.71 21.05
C GLY A 23 8.27 11.77 21.78
N ALA A 24 7.21 11.32 21.11
CA ALA A 24 6.28 10.34 21.67
C ALA A 24 6.97 9.00 22.00
N ILE A 25 7.84 8.51 21.12
CA ILE A 25 8.57 7.25 21.34
C ILE A 25 9.54 7.37 22.52
N LEU A 26 10.20 8.52 22.69
CA LEU A 26 11.07 8.80 23.83
C LEU A 26 10.30 8.87 25.17
N LEU A 27 9.04 9.31 25.14
CA LEU A 27 8.20 9.41 26.34
C LEU A 27 7.50 8.08 26.67
N ASP A 28 7.09 7.32 25.65
CA ASP A 28 6.45 6.01 25.78
C ASP A 28 6.93 5.09 24.66
N ASN A 29 7.77 4.11 25.00
CA ASN A 29 8.33 3.17 24.03
C ASN A 29 7.26 2.29 23.36
N ASN A 30 6.06 2.16 23.94
CA ASN A 30 4.96 1.45 23.29
C ASN A 30 4.48 2.16 22.01
N ALA A 31 4.77 3.45 21.87
CA ALA A 31 4.46 4.22 20.66
C ALA A 31 5.32 3.82 19.45
N LEU A 32 6.42 3.08 19.64
CA LEU A 32 7.27 2.64 18.53
C LEU A 32 6.50 1.71 17.58
N ASN A 33 5.78 0.72 18.10
CA ASN A 33 5.08 -0.28 17.28
C ASN A 33 4.03 0.35 16.34
N PRO A 34 3.10 1.20 16.82
CA PRO A 34 2.19 1.93 15.94
C PRO A 34 2.91 2.86 14.94
N ALA A 35 4.06 3.42 15.31
CA ALA A 35 4.83 4.26 14.40
C ALA A 35 5.44 3.44 13.24
N ILE A 36 6.07 2.29 13.52
CA ILE A 36 6.67 1.42 12.48
C ILE A 36 5.63 0.72 11.60
N GLU A 37 4.38 0.59 12.06
CA GLU A 37 3.29 0.11 11.21
C GLU A 37 3.00 1.07 10.05
N HIS A 38 3.19 2.38 10.27
CA HIS A 38 2.86 3.41 9.29
C HIS A 38 4.07 4.05 8.62
N LEU A 39 5.24 4.02 9.26
CA LEU A 39 6.42 4.77 8.84
C LEU A 39 7.63 3.87 8.61
N ARG A 40 8.46 4.35 7.68
CA ARG A 40 9.85 3.94 7.46
C ARG A 40 10.76 5.14 7.73
N PRO A 41 12.06 4.94 8.05
CA PRO A 41 13.00 6.05 8.22
C PRO A 41 12.99 7.03 7.05
N GLU A 42 12.86 6.55 5.82
CA GLU A 42 12.87 7.35 4.58
C GLU A 42 11.65 8.29 4.47
N ASP A 43 10.58 8.01 5.20
CA ASP A 43 9.36 8.84 5.23
C ASP A 43 9.58 10.18 5.96
N PHE A 44 10.62 10.30 6.79
CA PHE A 44 10.98 11.58 7.40
C PHE A 44 11.65 12.51 6.38
N PHE A 45 11.33 13.80 6.45
CA PHE A 45 11.91 14.80 5.57
C PHE A 45 13.34 15.14 5.98
N LEU A 46 13.58 15.32 7.28
CA LEU A 46 14.90 15.67 7.79
C LEU A 46 15.77 14.42 7.96
N GLU A 47 16.97 14.47 7.37
CA GLU A 47 17.96 13.39 7.48
C GLU A 47 18.30 13.07 8.95
N GLN A 48 18.40 14.08 9.81
CA GLN A 48 18.59 13.90 11.25
C GLN A 48 17.46 13.06 11.89
N HIS A 49 16.20 13.25 11.47
CA HIS A 49 15.07 12.47 12.00
C HIS A 49 15.10 11.04 11.50
N ARG A 50 15.53 10.81 10.25
CA ARG A 50 15.74 9.46 9.71
C ARG A 50 16.71 8.68 10.58
N ARG A 51 17.87 9.29 10.87
CA ARG A 51 18.91 8.68 11.71
C ARG A 51 18.39 8.34 13.10
N VAL A 52 17.70 9.29 13.74
CA VAL A 52 17.09 9.09 15.05
C VAL A 52 16.09 7.93 15.03
N PHE A 53 15.15 7.93 14.08
CA PHE A 53 14.14 6.87 13.98
C PHE A 53 14.75 5.50 13.71
N THR A 54 15.77 5.41 12.83
CA THR A 54 16.51 4.18 12.58
C THR A 54 17.13 3.62 13.86
N GLN A 55 17.73 4.46 14.70
CA GLN A 55 18.29 3.98 15.97
C GLN A 55 17.21 3.60 16.99
N MET A 56 16.08 4.30 17.02
CA MET A 56 14.94 3.91 17.86
C MET A 56 14.42 2.51 17.48
N ILE A 57 14.33 2.20 16.18
CA ILE A 57 13.98 0.86 15.70
C ILE A 57 15.00 -0.16 16.18
N ALA A 58 16.30 0.10 15.98
CA ALA A 58 17.37 -0.82 16.35
C ALA A 58 17.40 -1.12 17.86
N LEU A 59 17.19 -0.10 18.70
CA LEU A 59 17.08 -0.26 20.16
C LEU A 59 15.85 -1.10 20.54
N GLY A 60 14.71 -0.85 19.90
CA GLY A 60 13.48 -1.61 20.10
C GLY A 60 13.62 -3.09 19.71
N GLU A 61 14.26 -3.38 18.58
CA GLU A 61 14.59 -4.74 18.14
C GLU A 61 15.55 -5.44 19.11
N GLY A 62 16.49 -4.69 19.68
CA GLY A 62 17.41 -5.15 20.73
C GLY A 62 16.77 -5.30 22.11
N GLN A 63 15.46 -5.03 22.25
CA GLN A 63 14.74 -5.00 23.53
C GLN A 63 15.37 -4.07 24.57
N GLN A 64 16.02 -3.00 24.10
CA GLN A 64 16.61 -1.96 24.95
C GLN A 64 15.59 -0.83 25.14
N ALA A 65 15.61 -0.20 26.31
CA ALA A 65 14.81 0.99 26.55
C ALA A 65 15.21 2.10 25.57
N ILE A 66 14.23 2.81 25.03
CA ILE A 66 14.45 3.92 24.09
C ILE A 66 14.26 5.21 24.86
N ASP A 67 15.31 5.68 25.51
CA ASP A 67 15.32 6.94 26.25
C ASP A 67 16.46 7.83 25.78
N LEU A 68 16.55 9.05 26.31
CA LEU A 68 17.57 10.02 25.90
C LEU A 68 18.99 9.49 26.08
N VAL A 69 19.25 8.71 27.14
CA VAL A 69 20.60 8.21 27.45
C VAL A 69 20.96 7.10 26.47
N THR A 70 20.10 6.08 26.34
CA THR A 70 20.37 4.93 25.46
C THR A 70 20.44 5.35 23.99
N LEU A 71 19.56 6.25 23.55
CA LEU A 71 19.59 6.78 22.19
C LEU A 71 20.86 7.59 21.91
N THR A 72 21.30 8.43 22.86
CA THR A 72 22.53 9.22 22.71
C THR A 72 23.76 8.32 22.66
N GLU A 73 23.84 7.31 23.53
CA GLU A 73 24.93 6.32 23.53
C GLU A 73 24.98 5.54 22.22
N GLU A 74 23.83 5.08 21.72
CA GLU A 74 23.76 4.31 20.48
C GLU A 74 24.17 5.16 19.26
N LEU A 75 23.66 6.39 19.17
CA LEU A 75 24.06 7.34 18.13
C LEU A 75 25.54 7.69 18.20
N ASN A 76 26.09 7.86 19.41
CA ASN A 76 27.51 8.14 19.58
C ASN A 76 28.38 6.93 19.19
N ARG A 77 27.96 5.73 19.57
CA ARG A 77 28.63 4.47 19.20
C ARG A 77 28.73 4.28 17.68
N LYS A 78 27.72 4.74 16.95
CA LYS A 78 27.67 4.71 15.47
C LYS A 78 28.33 5.90 14.80
N GLY A 79 28.73 6.94 15.56
CA GLY A 79 29.30 8.17 15.02
C GLY A 79 28.28 9.12 14.40
N ASP A 80 26.98 8.91 14.65
CA ASP A 80 25.86 9.64 14.04
C ASP A 80 25.28 10.74 14.94
N LEU A 81 25.78 10.91 16.17
CA LEU A 81 25.22 11.84 17.17
C LEU A 81 25.19 13.29 16.67
N GLU A 82 26.31 13.80 16.17
CA GLU A 82 26.40 15.17 15.66
C GLU A 82 25.54 15.38 14.41
N ALA A 83 25.51 14.39 13.51
CA ALA A 83 24.65 14.39 12.31
C ALA A 83 23.15 14.33 12.65
N SER A 84 22.81 13.90 13.87
CA SER A 84 21.44 13.84 14.38
C SER A 84 21.04 15.09 15.19
N GLY A 85 21.88 16.12 15.22
CA GLY A 85 21.65 17.38 15.94
C GLY A 85 22.25 17.43 17.35
N GLY A 86 22.92 16.36 17.79
CA GLY A 86 23.56 16.27 19.11
C GLY A 86 22.59 16.06 20.27
N ALA A 87 23.16 15.80 21.46
CA ALA A 87 22.38 15.53 22.67
C ALA A 87 21.37 16.64 23.06
N PRO A 88 21.68 17.95 22.90
CA PRO A 88 20.72 19.01 23.20
C PRO A 88 19.47 18.94 22.31
N TYR A 89 19.65 18.58 21.04
CA TYR A 89 18.53 18.45 20.11
C TYR A 89 17.64 17.28 20.47
N LEU A 90 18.23 16.11 20.77
CA LEU A 90 17.48 14.93 21.19
C LEU A 90 16.65 15.20 22.45
N ALA A 91 17.21 15.94 23.41
CA ALA A 91 16.47 16.36 24.61
C ALA A 91 15.27 17.26 24.27
N SER A 92 15.39 18.12 23.25
CA SER A 92 14.32 19.01 22.80
C SER A 92 13.18 18.31 22.05
N LEU A 93 13.34 17.04 21.65
CA LEU A 93 12.27 16.27 20.99
C LEU A 93 11.14 15.89 21.97
N ALA A 94 11.48 15.66 23.24
CA ALA A 94 10.51 15.31 24.28
C ALA A 94 9.93 16.54 25.01
N ASP A 95 10.53 17.72 24.82
CA ASP A 95 10.15 18.92 25.54
C ASP A 95 8.82 19.50 25.05
N GLY A 96 7.94 19.88 26.00
CA GLY A 96 6.62 20.43 25.71
C GLY A 96 5.57 19.46 25.14
N MET A 97 5.89 18.16 25.01
CA MET A 97 4.98 17.15 24.48
C MET A 97 3.95 16.67 25.52
N PRO A 98 2.66 16.51 25.16
CA PRO A 98 1.66 15.93 26.05
C PRO A 98 1.93 14.45 26.30
N LYS A 99 1.63 13.97 27.52
CA LYS A 99 1.81 12.55 27.92
C LYS A 99 0.98 11.56 27.10
N VAL A 100 -0.11 12.02 26.47
CA VAL A 100 -0.93 11.22 25.56
C VAL A 100 -0.76 11.83 24.18
N SER A 101 0.03 11.19 23.32
CA SER A 101 0.19 11.59 21.93
C SER A 101 -0.63 10.65 21.04
N ASN A 102 -1.30 11.21 20.04
CA ASN A 102 -1.95 10.41 19.00
C ASN A 102 -0.90 10.06 17.94
N ILE A 103 -0.04 9.10 18.25
CA ILE A 103 1.09 8.69 17.41
C ILE A 103 0.64 8.30 15.99
N GLU A 104 -0.46 7.57 15.87
CA GLU A 104 -1.00 7.16 14.56
C GLU A 104 -1.38 8.36 13.69
N HIS A 105 -1.99 9.38 14.29
CA HIS A 105 -2.37 10.59 13.56
C HIS A 105 -1.14 11.33 13.02
N TYR A 106 -0.13 11.55 13.86
CA TYR A 106 1.12 12.21 13.42
C TYR A 106 1.88 11.36 12.41
N ALA A 107 1.94 10.04 12.62
CA ALA A 107 2.56 9.12 11.67
C ALA A 107 1.89 9.16 10.30
N ARG A 108 0.55 9.20 10.24
CA ARG A 108 -0.20 9.36 8.97
C ARG A 108 0.11 10.68 8.28
N ILE A 109 0.24 11.79 9.03
CA ILE A 109 0.63 13.09 8.46
C ILE A 109 2.02 12.99 7.81
N VAL A 110 3.00 12.44 8.53
CA VAL A 110 4.36 12.26 7.98
C VAL A 110 4.33 11.37 6.73
N LYS A 111 3.60 10.26 6.76
CA LYS A 111 3.46 9.35 5.62
C LYS A 111 2.81 10.01 4.41
N GLU A 112 1.78 10.81 4.62
CA GLU A 112 1.13 11.57 3.55
C GLU A 112 2.12 12.54 2.89
N LYS A 113 2.91 13.28 3.69
CA LYS A 113 3.93 14.19 3.14
C LYS A 113 5.05 13.43 2.42
N ALA A 114 5.48 12.28 2.93
CA ALA A 114 6.44 11.42 2.25
C ALA A 114 5.94 10.95 0.88
N MET A 115 4.68 10.51 0.80
CA MET A 115 4.05 10.09 -0.45
C MET A 115 4.02 11.22 -1.49
N LEU A 116 3.68 12.44 -1.07
CA LEU A 116 3.71 13.60 -1.95
C LEU A 116 5.13 13.91 -2.45
N ARG A 117 6.16 13.79 -1.59
CA ARG A 117 7.56 13.96 -2.01
C ARG A 117 7.97 12.90 -3.03
N ASN A 118 7.66 11.63 -2.77
CA ASN A 118 8.00 10.53 -3.66
C ASN A 118 7.32 10.67 -5.02
N LEU A 119 6.07 11.15 -5.04
CA LEU A 119 5.36 11.48 -6.28
C LEU A 119 6.07 12.59 -7.06
N ILE A 120 6.46 13.68 -6.39
CA ILE A 120 7.23 14.78 -7.03
C ILE A 120 8.52 14.24 -7.65
N HIS A 121 9.31 13.47 -6.89
CA HIS A 121 10.56 12.89 -7.41
C HIS A 121 10.33 11.96 -8.60
N THR A 122 9.31 11.11 -8.53
CA THR A 122 8.98 10.16 -9.61
C THR A 122 8.56 10.89 -10.88
N THR A 123 7.69 11.90 -10.76
CA THR A 123 7.26 12.71 -11.92
C THR A 123 8.41 13.51 -12.52
N HIS A 124 9.35 14.01 -11.70
CA HIS A 124 10.55 14.69 -12.18
C HIS A 124 11.45 13.75 -13.00
N ASN A 125 11.67 12.52 -12.52
CA ASN A 125 12.45 11.52 -13.24
C ASN A 125 11.79 11.13 -14.57
N ILE A 126 10.46 10.96 -14.60
CA ILE A 126 9.72 10.70 -15.84
C ILE A 126 9.89 11.85 -16.84
N GLN A 127 9.78 13.09 -16.35
CA GLN A 127 9.96 14.28 -17.18
C GLN A 127 11.38 14.38 -17.74
N GLN A 128 12.40 14.10 -16.92
CA GLN A 128 13.80 14.12 -17.35
C GLN A 128 14.05 13.11 -18.47
N ARG A 129 13.58 11.86 -18.31
CA ARG A 129 13.72 10.82 -19.34
C ARG A 129 13.02 11.18 -20.64
N ALA A 130 11.85 11.81 -20.55
CA ALA A 130 11.12 12.29 -21.72
C ALA A 130 11.89 13.41 -22.47
N PHE A 131 12.64 14.25 -21.77
CA PHE A 131 13.50 15.27 -22.38
C PHE A 131 14.78 14.69 -23.00
N GLU A 132 15.40 13.72 -22.34
CA GLU A 132 16.62 13.06 -22.81
C GLU A 132 16.36 12.27 -24.11
N GLY A 133 15.21 11.58 -24.19
CA GLY A 133 14.75 10.93 -25.43
C GLY A 133 15.65 9.79 -25.92
N GLU A 134 16.48 9.23 -25.04
CA GLU A 134 17.37 8.09 -25.36
C GLU A 134 16.60 6.78 -25.54
N ASP A 135 15.46 6.66 -24.86
CA ASP A 135 14.53 5.53 -24.95
C ASP A 135 13.41 5.79 -25.95
N GLY A 136 12.83 4.72 -26.52
CA GLY A 136 11.60 4.82 -27.31
C GLY A 136 10.41 5.28 -26.46
N ALA A 137 9.48 6.03 -27.07
CA ALA A 137 8.34 6.63 -26.37
C ALA A 137 7.49 5.60 -25.59
N ASP A 138 7.26 4.41 -26.16
CA ASP A 138 6.51 3.33 -25.51
C ASP A 138 7.22 2.83 -24.23
N ALA A 139 8.55 2.70 -24.25
CA ALA A 139 9.32 2.28 -23.09
C ALA A 139 9.29 3.33 -21.95
N ILE A 140 9.24 4.62 -22.30
CA ILE A 140 9.10 5.71 -21.33
C ILE A 140 7.70 5.66 -20.69
N LEU A 141 6.66 5.42 -21.48
CA LEU A 141 5.28 5.27 -20.98
C LEU A 141 5.15 4.07 -20.04
N ASP A 142 5.64 2.89 -20.44
CA ASP A 142 5.60 1.68 -19.62
C ASP A 142 6.32 1.88 -18.27
N ASN A 143 7.46 2.58 -18.29
CA ASN A 143 8.19 2.88 -17.06
C ASN A 143 7.46 3.88 -16.17
N ALA A 144 6.82 4.89 -16.76
CA ALA A 144 6.02 5.86 -16.02
C ALA A 144 4.85 5.17 -15.31
N GLU A 145 4.13 4.29 -16.00
CA GLU A 145 3.04 3.49 -15.42
C GLU A 145 3.54 2.64 -14.25
N SER A 146 4.63 1.90 -14.47
CA SER A 146 5.24 1.04 -13.43
C SER A 146 5.67 1.84 -12.20
N SER A 147 6.28 3.01 -12.40
CA SER A 147 6.78 3.86 -11.31
C SER A 147 5.65 4.47 -10.49
N ILE A 148 4.57 4.91 -11.14
CA ILE A 148 3.39 5.44 -10.45
C ILE A 148 2.64 4.32 -9.71
N PHE A 149 2.55 3.13 -10.30
CA PHE A 149 1.92 1.98 -9.66
C PHE A 149 2.65 1.55 -8.39
N ALA A 150 3.98 1.52 -8.40
CA ALA A 150 4.79 1.19 -7.23
C ALA A 150 4.54 2.15 -6.04
N LEU A 151 4.30 3.43 -6.29
CA LEU A 151 3.95 4.40 -5.24
C LEU A 151 2.57 4.13 -4.62
N ALA A 152 1.62 3.61 -5.40
CA ALA A 152 0.28 3.29 -4.91
C ALA A 152 0.28 2.03 -4.02
N GLU A 153 1.15 1.07 -4.32
CA GLU A 153 1.25 -0.20 -3.59
C GLU A 153 1.78 -0.03 -2.14
N ASP A 154 2.59 1.00 -1.89
CA ASP A 154 3.08 1.34 -0.53
C ASP A 154 1.94 1.72 0.45
N ARG A 155 0.72 1.95 -0.06
CA ARG A 155 -0.50 2.20 0.73
C ARG A 155 -1.17 0.90 1.23
N VAL A 156 -0.83 -0.28 0.69
CA VAL A 156 -1.64 -1.51 0.78
C VAL A 156 -0.98 -2.63 1.60
N ARG A 157 0.02 -2.33 2.44
CA ARG A 157 0.42 -3.31 3.47
C ARG A 157 -0.57 -3.29 4.63
N ALA A 158 -1.69 -3.99 4.47
CA ALA A 158 -2.45 -4.47 5.62
C ALA A 158 -1.49 -5.28 6.51
N GLY A 159 -1.42 -4.93 7.79
CA GLY A 159 -0.55 -5.61 8.76
C GLY A 159 -0.92 -7.08 8.97
N LEU A 160 -0.28 -7.72 9.94
CA LEU A 160 -0.62 -9.08 10.35
C LEU A 160 -2.05 -9.10 10.92
N ILE A 161 -2.95 -9.85 10.27
CA ILE A 161 -4.32 -10.04 10.75
C ILE A 161 -4.34 -11.32 11.61
N PRO A 162 -4.77 -11.25 12.89
CA PRO A 162 -4.92 -12.44 13.72
C PRO A 162 -5.88 -13.44 13.10
N VAL A 163 -5.52 -14.73 13.11
CA VAL A 163 -6.36 -15.82 12.55
C VAL A 163 -7.77 -15.83 13.15
N LYS A 164 -7.91 -15.48 14.43
CA LYS A 164 -9.23 -15.39 15.11
C LYS A 164 -10.19 -14.41 14.43
N ASP A 165 -9.68 -13.32 13.85
CA ASP A 165 -10.50 -12.29 13.22
C ASP A 165 -10.94 -12.79 11.83
N ILE A 166 -10.03 -13.44 11.08
CA ILE A 166 -10.35 -14.12 9.82
C ILE A 166 -11.39 -15.23 10.01
N VAL A 167 -11.26 -16.01 11.08
CA VAL A 167 -12.20 -17.10 11.39
C VAL A 167 -13.58 -16.54 11.75
N ARG A 168 -13.65 -15.48 12.55
CA ARG A 168 -14.91 -14.83 12.91
C ARG A 168 -15.65 -14.32 11.68
N ASP A 169 -14.95 -13.60 10.80
CA ASP A 169 -15.55 -13.01 9.60
C ASP A 169 -16.04 -14.09 8.61
N ASN A 170 -15.32 -15.21 8.50
CA ASN A 170 -15.75 -16.36 7.70
C ASN A 170 -16.96 -17.08 8.32
N PHE A 171 -17.04 -17.18 9.64
CA PHE A 171 -18.17 -17.82 10.32
C PHE A 171 -19.47 -17.05 10.09
N GLU A 172 -19.43 -15.72 10.17
CA GLU A 172 -20.56 -14.85 9.86
C GLU A 172 -21.03 -15.00 8.41
N ARG A 173 -20.09 -15.14 7.46
CA ARG A 173 -20.41 -15.41 6.05
C ARG A 173 -21.10 -16.76 5.86
N LEU A 174 -20.61 -17.82 6.52
CA LEU A 174 -21.20 -19.16 6.47
C LEU A 174 -22.62 -19.19 7.08
N GLU A 175 -22.82 -18.55 8.22
CA GLU A 175 -24.16 -18.46 8.83
C GLU A 175 -25.16 -17.73 7.93
N ARG A 176 -24.73 -16.68 7.22
CA ARG A 176 -25.58 -15.97 6.26
C ARG A 176 -26.02 -16.88 5.12
N ILE A 177 -25.08 -17.63 4.54
CA ILE A 177 -25.35 -18.59 3.47
C ILE A 177 -26.36 -19.65 3.93
N PHE A 178 -26.16 -20.19 5.14
CA PHE A 178 -27.05 -21.21 5.70
C PHE A 178 -28.47 -20.68 5.96
N ARG A 179 -28.59 -19.45 6.49
CA ARG A 179 -29.90 -18.80 6.74
C ARG A 179 -30.65 -18.44 5.47
N GLU A 180 -29.95 -18.06 4.41
CA GLU A 180 -30.56 -17.70 3.12
C GLU A 180 -31.03 -18.92 2.31
N GLY A 181 -30.68 -20.15 2.72
CA GLY A 181 -31.09 -21.39 2.04
C GLY A 181 -30.58 -21.50 0.60
N LYS A 182 -29.58 -20.69 0.22
CA LYS A 182 -29.01 -20.68 -1.12
C LYS A 182 -27.98 -21.79 -1.27
N SER A 183 -28.16 -22.64 -2.27
CA SER A 183 -27.20 -23.69 -2.63
C SER A 183 -25.99 -23.17 -3.40
N ILE A 184 -26.05 -21.94 -3.94
CA ILE A 184 -24.99 -21.30 -4.73
C ILE A 184 -24.49 -20.09 -3.94
N THR A 185 -23.20 -20.11 -3.59
CA THR A 185 -22.54 -19.09 -2.75
C THR A 185 -21.77 -18.05 -3.56
N GLY A 186 -21.40 -18.41 -4.79
CA GLY A 186 -20.78 -17.53 -5.77
C GLY A 186 -21.75 -17.05 -6.84
N ILE A 187 -21.20 -16.57 -7.96
CA ILE A 187 -21.97 -16.18 -9.15
C ILE A 187 -22.41 -17.46 -9.89
N ALA A 188 -23.71 -17.62 -10.12
CA ALA A 188 -24.24 -18.78 -10.83
C ALA A 188 -23.79 -18.78 -12.30
N THR A 189 -23.29 -19.92 -12.78
CA THR A 189 -22.82 -20.12 -14.16
C THR A 189 -23.98 -20.29 -15.15
N GLY A 190 -25.16 -20.66 -14.65
CA GLY A 190 -26.31 -21.03 -15.47
C GLY A 190 -26.31 -22.51 -15.87
N TYR A 191 -25.26 -23.26 -15.52
CA TYR A 191 -25.18 -24.71 -15.69
C TYR A 191 -25.36 -25.39 -14.34
N THR A 192 -26.54 -25.96 -14.10
CA THR A 192 -26.92 -26.50 -12.79
C THR A 192 -25.93 -27.53 -12.23
N GLU A 193 -25.41 -28.44 -13.06
CA GLU A 193 -24.45 -29.43 -12.59
C GLU A 193 -23.07 -28.82 -12.29
N LEU A 194 -22.66 -27.80 -13.03
CA LEU A 194 -21.43 -27.08 -12.73
C LEU A 194 -21.58 -26.28 -11.43
N ASP A 195 -22.69 -25.58 -11.26
CA ASP A 195 -23.00 -24.81 -10.04
C ASP A 195 -23.09 -25.70 -8.80
N LYS A 196 -23.56 -26.95 -8.93
CA LYS A 196 -23.52 -27.92 -7.83
C LYS A 196 -22.10 -28.31 -7.44
N LEU A 197 -21.19 -28.42 -8.40
CA LEU A 197 -19.81 -28.82 -8.16
C LEU A 197 -18.97 -27.65 -7.62
N THR A 198 -19.20 -26.44 -8.11
CA THR A 198 -18.41 -25.25 -7.76
C THR A 198 -19.05 -24.36 -6.71
N SER A 199 -20.34 -24.57 -6.42
CA SER A 199 -21.17 -23.59 -5.68
C SER A 199 -21.21 -22.22 -6.36
N GLY A 200 -21.06 -22.18 -7.69
CA GLY A 200 -20.89 -20.96 -8.48
C GLY A 200 -19.44 -20.45 -8.51
N LEU A 201 -19.20 -19.38 -9.27
CA LEU A 201 -17.89 -18.74 -9.39
C LEU A 201 -17.64 -17.86 -8.16
N GLN A 202 -16.61 -18.17 -7.36
CA GLN A 202 -16.37 -17.45 -6.12
C GLN A 202 -15.64 -16.12 -6.35
N PRO A 203 -15.97 -15.07 -5.59
CA PRO A 203 -15.18 -13.84 -5.57
C PRO A 203 -13.73 -14.10 -5.19
N SER A 204 -12.80 -13.32 -5.76
CA SER A 204 -11.36 -13.39 -5.49
C SER A 204 -10.65 -14.68 -5.95
N GLU A 205 -11.28 -15.50 -6.78
CA GLU A 205 -10.65 -16.65 -7.43
C GLU A 205 -10.24 -16.38 -8.87
N LEU A 206 -9.14 -16.99 -9.31
CA LEU A 206 -8.75 -17.06 -10.72
C LEU A 206 -9.15 -18.41 -11.30
N LEU A 207 -10.11 -18.40 -12.23
CA LEU A 207 -10.60 -19.60 -12.89
C LEU A 207 -10.01 -19.71 -14.31
N ILE A 208 -9.28 -20.80 -14.57
CA ILE A 208 -8.59 -21.03 -15.85
C ILE A 208 -9.37 -22.05 -16.68
N LEU A 209 -9.89 -21.61 -17.83
CA LEU A 209 -10.50 -22.50 -18.83
C LEU A 209 -9.47 -22.87 -19.92
N ALA A 210 -9.01 -24.12 -19.87
CA ALA A 210 -8.10 -24.68 -20.87
C ALA A 210 -8.81 -25.71 -21.76
N ALA A 211 -8.62 -25.60 -23.07
CA ALA A 211 -9.06 -26.60 -24.03
C ALA A 211 -8.12 -26.58 -25.25
N ARG A 212 -8.10 -27.68 -26.03
CA ARG A 212 -7.38 -27.71 -27.31
C ARG A 212 -8.04 -26.75 -28.33
N PRO A 213 -7.29 -26.29 -29.36
CA PRO A 213 -7.88 -25.51 -30.44
C PRO A 213 -9.13 -26.20 -31.03
N SER A 214 -10.13 -25.39 -31.39
CA SER A 214 -11.41 -25.85 -31.95
C SER A 214 -12.28 -26.74 -31.04
N GLN A 215 -12.01 -26.83 -29.74
CA GLN A 215 -12.86 -27.57 -28.77
C GLN A 215 -13.92 -26.70 -28.07
N GLY A 216 -14.19 -25.50 -28.57
CA GLY A 216 -15.29 -24.66 -28.06
C GLY A 216 -14.98 -23.86 -26.79
N LYS A 217 -13.70 -23.61 -26.45
CA LYS A 217 -13.31 -22.74 -25.32
C LYS A 217 -14.02 -21.38 -25.36
N THR A 218 -13.95 -20.68 -26.49
CA THR A 218 -14.56 -19.36 -26.66
C THR A 218 -16.09 -19.43 -26.57
N ALA A 219 -16.69 -20.44 -27.18
CA ALA A 219 -18.13 -20.65 -27.11
C ALA A 219 -18.61 -20.86 -25.67
N LEU A 220 -17.93 -21.70 -24.88
CA LEU A 220 -18.26 -21.92 -23.48
C LEU A 220 -18.08 -20.64 -22.65
N ALA A 221 -16.99 -19.91 -22.85
CA ALA A 221 -16.74 -18.65 -22.16
C ALA A 221 -17.83 -17.60 -22.46
N LEU A 222 -18.24 -17.45 -23.72
CA LEU A 222 -19.31 -16.55 -24.13
C LEU A 222 -20.66 -16.94 -23.52
N ASN A 223 -21.03 -18.22 -23.55
CA ASN A 223 -22.28 -18.68 -22.93
C ASN A 223 -22.30 -18.44 -21.42
N LEU A 224 -21.17 -18.64 -20.75
CA LEU A 224 -21.01 -18.36 -19.33
C LEU A 224 -21.22 -16.86 -19.05
N MET A 225 -20.56 -15.99 -19.83
CA MET A 225 -20.68 -14.54 -19.71
C MET A 225 -22.11 -14.07 -19.99
N GLU A 226 -22.78 -14.62 -21.00
CA GLU A 226 -24.18 -14.31 -21.33
C GLU A 226 -25.11 -14.67 -20.17
N ASN A 227 -24.99 -15.87 -19.60
CA ASN A 227 -25.81 -16.28 -18.46
C ASN A 227 -25.60 -15.34 -17.25
N ILE A 228 -24.35 -15.00 -16.94
CA ILE A 228 -24.01 -14.12 -15.83
C ILE A 228 -24.55 -12.70 -16.05
N ALA A 229 -24.39 -12.16 -17.27
CA ALA A 229 -24.79 -10.80 -17.60
C ALA A 229 -26.30 -10.66 -17.75
N ILE A 230 -26.93 -11.50 -18.57
CA ILE A 230 -28.35 -11.36 -18.92
C ILE A 230 -29.25 -11.96 -17.84
N ARG A 231 -28.95 -13.17 -17.36
CA ARG A 231 -29.82 -13.85 -16.38
C ARG A 231 -29.44 -13.49 -14.95
N GLY A 232 -28.15 -13.37 -14.67
CA GLY A 232 -27.62 -12.98 -13.37
C GLY A 232 -27.66 -11.47 -13.09
N GLY A 233 -27.78 -10.64 -14.14
CA GLY A 233 -27.81 -9.18 -13.99
C GLY A 233 -26.49 -8.56 -13.52
N HIS A 234 -25.38 -9.30 -13.62
CA HIS A 234 -24.05 -8.82 -13.21
C HIS A 234 -23.31 -8.18 -14.39
N PRO A 235 -22.66 -7.02 -14.20
CA PRO A 235 -21.78 -6.48 -15.23
C PRO A 235 -20.61 -7.44 -15.53
N VAL A 236 -20.37 -7.73 -16.80
CA VAL A 236 -19.29 -8.62 -17.25
C VAL A 236 -18.40 -7.89 -18.26
N ALA A 237 -17.09 -8.01 -18.11
CA ALA A 237 -16.10 -7.50 -19.05
C ALA A 237 -15.40 -8.66 -19.77
N MET A 238 -15.24 -8.55 -21.09
CA MET A 238 -14.53 -9.52 -21.92
C MET A 238 -13.32 -8.86 -22.59
N PHE A 239 -12.18 -9.53 -22.53
CA PHE A 239 -10.98 -9.18 -23.27
C PHE A 239 -10.68 -10.29 -24.27
N SER A 240 -10.66 -9.96 -25.56
CA SER A 240 -10.36 -10.90 -26.64
C SER A 240 -9.10 -10.47 -27.38
N LEU A 241 -8.14 -11.38 -27.49
CA LEU A 241 -6.89 -11.18 -28.22
C LEU A 241 -6.83 -11.98 -29.54
N GLU A 242 -7.80 -12.87 -29.77
CA GLU A 242 -7.83 -13.80 -30.92
C GLU A 242 -8.92 -13.44 -31.93
N MET A 243 -10.10 -13.04 -31.45
CA MET A 243 -11.27 -12.70 -32.28
C MET A 243 -11.59 -11.21 -32.22
N SER A 244 -12.05 -10.65 -33.34
CA SER A 244 -12.53 -9.27 -33.40
C SER A 244 -13.85 -9.11 -32.62
N LYS A 245 -14.16 -7.88 -32.21
CA LYS A 245 -15.41 -7.56 -31.50
C LYS A 245 -16.66 -7.90 -32.31
N GLU A 246 -16.60 -7.76 -33.64
CA GLU A 246 -17.70 -8.11 -34.54
C GLU A 246 -17.94 -9.61 -34.58
N SER A 247 -16.86 -10.40 -34.58
CA SER A 247 -16.94 -11.87 -34.62
C SER A 247 -17.46 -12.47 -33.32
N LEU A 248 -17.38 -11.75 -32.20
CA LEU A 248 -17.91 -12.16 -30.90
C LEU A 248 -19.40 -11.87 -30.71
N LEU A 249 -19.97 -10.97 -31.53
CA LEU A 249 -21.38 -10.60 -31.49
C LEU A 249 -22.26 -11.40 -32.46
N GLN A 250 -21.65 -12.17 -33.37
CA GLN A 250 -22.33 -13.05 -34.31
C GLN A 250 -22.54 -14.44 -33.69
#